data_AF-A0A1J3EAF4-F1
#
_entry.id   AF-A0A1J3EAF4-F1
#
_cell.length_a   1.000
_cell.length_b   1.000
_cell.length_c   1.000
_cell.angle_alpha   90.00
_cell.angle_beta   90.00
_cell.angle_gamma   90.00
#
_symmetry.space_group_name_H-M   'P 1'
#
loop_
_entity.id
_entity.type
_entity.pdbx_description
1 polymer ?
#
loop_
_entity_poly.entity_id
_entity_poly.type
_entity_poly.pdbx_seq_one_letter_code
_entity_poly.pdbx_strand_id
1 'polypeptide(L)'
;MSAAAFAKGLLDLEGQLTPILVSLVSKDSSMLDGLDNANSEMEEAKAQLNEIITAGTKLVNDYVSSELPWMTDGAGLPPHADEHLPELVKLVKKVTEQVGILAKDEDENLTEPSAYDVVPPYDQAKALGKSNIDVGRIAAGLPCGSEGFLLMLARWRKLERDLYNERRDRFDITQIPDVYDSCKYDLLHNSHLDLKGLDELFKVAQLLADGVIPN
;
A
#
# COMPACT_ATOMS: atom_id res chain seq x y z
N MET A 1 1.19 -11.87 -28.56
CA MET A 1 -0.23 -11.95 -28.99
C MET A 1 -0.89 -10.69 -28.46
N SER A 2 -1.61 -9.94 -29.30
CA SER A 2 -2.25 -8.69 -28.86
C SER A 2 -3.64 -8.95 -28.27
N ALA A 3 -4.15 -8.04 -27.45
CA ALA A 3 -5.45 -8.17 -26.80
C ALA A 3 -6.58 -8.18 -27.84
N ALA A 4 -6.44 -7.38 -28.91
CA ALA A 4 -7.37 -7.40 -30.03
C ALA A 4 -7.39 -8.76 -30.76
N ALA A 5 -6.21 -9.37 -30.96
CA ALA A 5 -6.11 -10.68 -31.61
C ALA A 5 -6.71 -11.81 -30.76
N PHE A 6 -6.51 -11.75 -29.43
CA PHE A 6 -7.11 -12.70 -28.49
C PHE A 6 -8.63 -12.56 -28.42
N ALA A 7 -9.14 -11.33 -28.29
CA ALA A 7 -10.58 -11.06 -28.30
C ALA A 7 -11.23 -11.50 -29.62
N LYS A 8 -10.58 -11.23 -30.77
CA LYS A 8 -11.03 -11.73 -32.07
C LYS A 8 -11.12 -13.25 -32.12
N GLY A 9 -10.11 -13.96 -31.58
CA GLY A 9 -10.13 -15.42 -31.49
C GLY A 9 -11.28 -15.98 -30.64
N LEU A 10 -11.66 -15.28 -29.56
CA LEU A 10 -12.87 -15.62 -28.77
C LEU A 10 -14.17 -15.34 -29.54
N LEU A 11 -14.25 -14.21 -30.25
CA LEU A 11 -15.42 -13.85 -31.06
C LEU A 11 -15.66 -14.85 -32.20
N ASP A 12 -14.59 -15.40 -32.78
CA ASP A 12 -14.68 -16.40 -33.85
C ASP A 12 -15.19 -17.78 -33.34
N LEU A 13 -15.20 -18.02 -32.01
CA LEU A 13 -15.64 -19.28 -31.38
C LEU A 13 -17.08 -19.24 -30.82
N GLU A 14 -17.61 -18.07 -30.42
CA GLU A 14 -18.87 -17.98 -29.65
C GLU A 14 -20.16 -17.65 -30.45
N GLY A 15 -20.12 -17.46 -31.77
CA GLY A 15 -21.35 -17.19 -32.55
C GLY A 15 -21.93 -15.77 -32.34
N GLN A 16 -23.25 -15.58 -32.47
CA GLN A 16 -23.90 -14.25 -32.65
C GLN A 16 -23.61 -13.28 -31.49
N LEU A 17 -22.95 -12.17 -31.82
CA LEU A 17 -22.02 -11.44 -30.95
C LEU A 17 -22.68 -10.40 -30.03
N THR A 18 -22.03 -10.11 -28.89
CA THR A 18 -22.26 -8.88 -28.12
C THR A 18 -21.70 -7.67 -28.89
N PRO A 19 -22.53 -6.68 -29.27
CA PRO A 19 -22.14 -5.62 -30.20
C PRO A 19 -20.92 -4.77 -29.80
N ILE A 20 -20.66 -4.67 -28.49
CA ILE A 20 -19.61 -3.82 -27.94
C ILE A 20 -18.21 -4.38 -28.24
N LEU A 21 -18.00 -5.69 -28.03
CA LEU A 21 -16.70 -6.33 -28.27
C LEU A 21 -16.34 -6.32 -29.76
N VAL A 22 -17.34 -6.53 -30.63
CA VAL A 22 -17.15 -6.48 -32.09
C VAL A 22 -16.74 -5.09 -32.55
N SER A 23 -17.41 -4.05 -32.02
CA SER A 23 -17.09 -2.67 -32.37
C SER A 23 -15.69 -2.30 -31.89
N LEU A 24 -15.31 -2.64 -30.66
CA LEU A 24 -13.98 -2.35 -30.10
C LEU A 24 -12.86 -3.06 -30.86
N VAL A 25 -13.04 -4.35 -31.19
CA VAL A 25 -12.04 -5.13 -31.93
C VAL A 25 -11.94 -4.70 -33.40
N SER A 26 -13.04 -4.24 -34.02
CA SER A 26 -13.07 -3.90 -35.45
C SER A 26 -12.74 -2.43 -35.75
N LYS A 27 -13.10 -1.51 -34.85
CA LYS A 27 -12.92 -0.06 -35.05
C LYS A 27 -11.78 0.51 -34.24
N ASP A 28 -11.55 0.00 -33.04
CA ASP A 28 -10.63 0.56 -32.05
C ASP A 28 -9.57 -0.46 -31.62
N SER A 29 -9.10 -1.31 -32.54
CA SER A 29 -8.09 -2.34 -32.24
C SER A 29 -6.81 -1.78 -31.63
N SER A 30 -6.44 -0.55 -32.02
CA SER A 30 -5.32 0.19 -31.44
C SER A 30 -5.56 0.61 -29.99
N MET A 31 -6.79 0.79 -29.53
CA MET A 31 -7.07 1.05 -28.10
C MET A 31 -6.86 -0.20 -27.25
N LEU A 32 -7.10 -1.39 -27.81
CA LEU A 32 -6.86 -2.67 -27.12
C LEU A 32 -5.37 -2.99 -27.03
N ASP A 33 -4.60 -2.57 -28.03
CA ASP A 33 -3.18 -2.92 -28.16
C ASP A 33 -2.22 -1.77 -27.81
N GLY A 34 -2.73 -0.56 -27.59
CA GLY A 34 -1.95 0.66 -27.31
C GLY A 34 -1.37 0.76 -25.89
N LEU A 35 -1.53 -0.28 -25.07
CA LEU A 35 -1.10 -0.28 -23.67
C LEU A 35 0.43 -0.36 -23.52
N ASP A 36 1.14 -0.89 -24.52
CA ASP A 36 2.61 -1.05 -24.47
C ASP A 36 3.33 0.31 -24.38
N ASN A 37 2.83 1.34 -25.07
CA ASN A 37 3.39 2.70 -25.01
C ASN A 37 3.06 3.39 -23.68
N ALA A 38 1.85 3.19 -23.16
CA ALA A 38 1.42 3.76 -21.88
C ALA A 38 2.27 3.25 -20.71
N ASN A 39 2.75 2.00 -20.79
CA ASN A 39 3.61 1.44 -19.75
C ASN A 39 4.98 2.15 -19.71
N SER A 40 5.55 2.53 -20.86
CA SER A 40 6.81 3.29 -20.91
C SER A 40 6.66 4.69 -20.32
N GLU A 41 5.61 5.42 -20.73
CA GLU A 41 5.33 6.77 -20.23
C GLU A 41 5.05 6.76 -18.72
N MET A 42 4.33 5.74 -18.23
CA MET A 42 4.08 5.55 -16.80
C MET A 42 5.36 5.30 -16.01
N GLU A 43 6.26 4.43 -16.50
CA GLU A 43 7.54 4.16 -15.83
C GLU A 43 8.45 5.40 -15.83
N GLU A 44 8.43 6.21 -16.89
CA GLU A 44 9.15 7.48 -16.95
C GLU A 44 8.62 8.48 -15.92
N ALA A 45 7.30 8.65 -15.83
CA ALA A 45 6.67 9.51 -14.83
C ALA A 45 6.98 9.06 -13.39
N LYS A 46 6.96 7.75 -13.11
CA LYS A 46 7.37 7.20 -11.81
C LYS A 46 8.83 7.50 -11.49
N ALA A 47 9.71 7.41 -12.48
CA ALA A 47 11.14 7.70 -12.31
C ALA A 47 11.36 9.19 -11.98
N GLN A 48 10.68 10.09 -12.69
CA GLN A 48 10.72 11.53 -12.42
C GLN A 48 10.20 11.84 -11.01
N LEU A 49 9.06 11.26 -10.60
CA LEU A 49 8.53 11.43 -9.26
C LEU A 49 9.52 10.93 -8.19
N ASN A 50 10.16 9.78 -8.42
CA ASN A 50 11.18 9.24 -7.52
C ASN A 50 12.36 10.20 -7.36
N GLU A 51 12.85 10.78 -8.45
CA GLU A 51 13.92 11.77 -8.42
C GLU A 51 13.51 13.01 -7.62
N ILE A 52 12.30 13.55 -7.84
CA ILE A 52 11.79 14.74 -7.13
C ILE A 52 11.71 14.50 -5.61
N ILE A 53 11.18 13.34 -5.19
CA ILE A 53 11.03 13.03 -3.75
C ILE A 53 12.38 12.77 -3.10
N THR A 54 13.30 12.09 -3.79
CA THR A 54 14.56 11.65 -3.17
C THR A 54 15.69 12.68 -3.23
N ALA A 55 15.71 13.56 -4.23
CA ALA A 55 16.76 14.57 -4.36
C ALA A 55 16.53 15.81 -3.47
N GLY A 56 15.32 15.96 -2.92
CA GLY A 56 14.88 17.17 -2.25
C GLY A 56 14.71 18.31 -3.25
N THR A 57 13.77 19.21 -3.00
CA THR A 57 13.37 20.25 -3.95
C THR A 57 14.54 21.20 -4.27
N LYS A 58 15.32 20.92 -5.31
CA LYS A 58 16.24 21.87 -5.96
C LYS A 58 15.71 22.44 -7.27
N LEU A 59 14.51 22.06 -7.68
CA LEU A 59 13.98 22.40 -9.01
C LEU A 59 12.57 23.00 -8.99
N VAL A 60 12.28 24.02 -8.16
CA VAL A 60 11.21 24.98 -8.51
C VAL A 60 11.54 26.37 -7.97
N ASN A 61 12.45 27.06 -8.63
CA ASN A 61 12.44 28.53 -8.61
C ASN A 61 12.54 29.10 -10.02
N ASP A 62 11.79 28.54 -10.96
CA ASP A 62 11.58 29.18 -12.26
C ASP A 62 10.12 29.09 -12.69
N TYR A 63 9.50 30.28 -12.71
CA TYR A 63 8.24 30.65 -13.37
C TYR A 63 6.99 29.85 -13.03
N VAL A 64 6.32 30.30 -11.97
CA VAL A 64 4.87 30.14 -11.77
C VAL A 64 4.14 30.82 -12.94
N SER A 65 3.78 30.05 -13.95
CA SER A 65 2.62 30.37 -14.79
C SER A 65 1.39 29.79 -14.10
N SER A 66 0.66 30.67 -13.41
CA SER A 66 -0.42 30.40 -12.46
C SER A 66 -1.71 29.81 -13.06
N GLU A 67 -1.70 29.22 -14.25
CA GLU A 67 -2.96 28.85 -14.90
C GLU A 67 -3.46 27.43 -14.60
N LEU A 68 -2.61 26.43 -14.36
CA LEU A 68 -3.06 25.06 -14.01
C LEU A 68 -2.11 24.35 -13.01
N PRO A 69 -2.36 24.45 -11.69
CA PRO A 69 -1.49 23.85 -10.65
C PRO A 69 -1.31 22.33 -10.76
N TRP A 70 -2.30 21.62 -11.30
CA TRP A 70 -2.29 20.17 -11.49
C TRP A 70 -1.41 19.69 -12.66
N MET A 71 -0.85 20.61 -13.46
CA MET A 71 0.11 20.30 -14.53
C MET A 71 1.57 20.44 -14.07
N THR A 72 1.81 20.78 -12.80
CA THR A 72 3.18 20.94 -12.28
C THR A 72 3.64 19.60 -11.70
N ASP A 73 4.77 19.08 -12.20
CA ASP A 73 5.35 17.85 -11.69
C ASP A 73 5.67 17.99 -10.19
N GLY A 74 5.19 17.03 -9.39
CA GLY A 74 5.38 17.05 -7.94
C GLY A 74 4.52 18.08 -7.17
N ALA A 75 3.49 18.70 -7.77
CA ALA A 75 2.63 19.69 -7.12
C ALA A 75 1.96 19.22 -5.80
N GLY A 76 1.78 17.91 -5.62
CA GLY A 76 1.21 17.33 -4.41
C GLY A 76 2.23 16.99 -3.32
N LEU A 77 3.52 17.13 -3.58
CA LEU A 77 4.56 16.75 -2.62
C LEU A 77 4.83 17.86 -1.59
N PRO A 78 5.07 17.48 -0.32
CA PRO A 78 5.44 18.44 0.70
C PRO A 78 6.84 19.03 0.42
N PRO A 79 7.12 20.26 0.87
CA PRO A 79 8.49 20.76 0.92
C PRO A 79 9.35 19.82 1.77
N HIS A 80 10.62 19.63 1.40
CA HIS A 80 11.55 18.73 2.10
C HIS A 80 11.06 17.26 2.19
N ALA A 81 10.38 16.77 1.15
CA ALA A 81 9.94 15.37 1.05
C ALA A 81 11.09 14.35 1.25
N ASP A 82 12.31 14.73 0.88
CA ASP A 82 13.54 13.96 1.07
C ASP A 82 13.89 13.76 2.55
N GLU A 83 13.57 14.73 3.41
CA GLU A 83 13.79 14.63 4.86
C GLU A 83 12.72 13.75 5.54
N HIS A 84 11.52 13.69 4.96
CA HIS A 84 10.41 12.87 5.45
C HIS A 84 10.59 11.37 5.16
N LEU A 85 11.33 11.00 4.11
CA LEU A 85 11.58 9.59 3.76
C LEU A 85 12.38 8.82 4.85
N PRO A 86 13.53 9.33 5.35
CA PRO A 86 14.22 8.73 6.50
C PRO A 86 13.36 8.66 7.76
N GLU A 87 12.56 9.70 8.02
CA GLU A 87 11.65 9.75 9.16
C GLU A 87 10.58 8.65 9.06
N LEU A 88 9.99 8.48 7.88
CA LEU A 88 9.02 7.42 7.57
C LEU A 88 9.63 6.04 7.86
N VAL A 89 10.83 5.74 7.34
CA VAL A 89 11.51 4.46 7.57
C VAL A 89 11.79 4.22 9.05
N LYS A 90 12.27 5.25 9.76
CA LYS A 90 12.53 5.18 11.20
C LYS A 90 11.27 4.83 11.98
N LEU A 91 10.14 5.45 11.65
CA LEU A 91 8.87 5.23 12.31
C LEU A 91 8.27 3.85 11.97
N VAL A 92 8.37 3.40 10.71
CA VAL A 92 7.98 2.03 10.31
C VAL A 92 8.76 1.00 11.12
N LYS A 93 10.09 1.13 11.21
CA LYS A 93 10.93 0.23 12.03
C LYS A 93 10.50 0.21 13.49
N LYS A 94 10.25 1.39 14.06
CA LYS A 94 9.78 1.52 15.45
C LYS A 94 8.46 0.79 15.68
N VAL A 95 7.52 0.86 14.74
CA VAL A 95 6.24 0.13 14.83
C VAL A 95 6.49 -1.38 14.67
N THR A 96 7.28 -1.80 13.67
CA THR A 96 7.62 -3.21 13.45
C THR A 96 8.27 -3.85 14.67
N GLU A 97 9.18 -3.15 15.35
CA GLU A 97 9.83 -3.62 16.58
C GLU A 97 8.82 -3.85 17.71
N GLN A 98 7.88 -2.91 17.92
CA GLN A 98 6.84 -3.05 18.95
C GLN A 98 5.91 -4.22 18.67
N VAL A 99 5.43 -4.37 17.42
CA VAL A 99 4.63 -5.54 17.02
C VAL A 99 5.44 -6.83 17.20
N GLY A 100 6.76 -6.77 16.98
CA GLY A 100 7.66 -7.90 17.18
C GLY A 100 7.81 -8.32 18.64
N ILE A 101 7.69 -7.39 19.59
CA ILE A 101 7.66 -7.71 21.03
C ILE A 101 6.32 -8.36 21.36
N LEU A 102 5.20 -7.76 20.95
CA LEU A 102 3.86 -8.30 21.19
C LEU A 102 3.69 -9.73 20.63
N ALA A 103 4.27 -10.00 19.46
CA ALA A 103 4.24 -11.33 18.85
C ALA A 103 5.05 -12.38 19.63
N LYS A 104 6.13 -11.99 20.31
CA LYS A 104 6.91 -12.90 21.17
C LYS A 104 6.19 -13.15 22.49
N ASP A 105 5.62 -12.10 23.07
CA ASP A 105 4.88 -12.20 24.33
C ASP A 105 3.64 -13.11 24.16
N GLU A 106 2.98 -13.11 23.00
CA GLU A 106 1.89 -14.04 22.68
C GLU A 106 2.38 -15.51 22.65
N ASP A 107 3.53 -15.78 22.03
CA ASP A 107 4.14 -17.13 21.94
C ASP A 107 4.60 -17.65 23.31
N GLU A 108 5.19 -16.79 24.14
CA GLU A 108 5.61 -17.13 25.51
C GLU A 108 4.39 -17.44 26.40
N ASN A 109 3.32 -16.67 26.31
CA ASN A 109 2.08 -16.90 27.08
C ASN A 109 1.32 -18.17 26.64
N LEU A 110 1.41 -18.57 25.37
CA LEU A 110 0.86 -19.84 24.87
C LEU A 110 1.64 -21.06 25.38
N THR A 111 2.85 -20.87 25.90
CA THR A 111 3.70 -21.94 26.43
C THR A 111 3.34 -22.28 27.90
N GLU A 112 2.55 -21.45 28.58
CA GLU A 112 1.93 -21.78 29.88
C GLU A 112 0.56 -22.47 29.66
N PRO A 113 0.31 -23.67 30.23
CA PRO A 113 -0.92 -24.42 29.96
C PRO A 113 -2.11 -23.73 30.66
N SER A 114 -2.88 -22.96 29.89
CA SER A 114 -4.16 -22.42 30.32
C SER A 114 -5.28 -23.42 30.03
N ALA A 115 -6.18 -23.63 31.00
CA ALA A 115 -7.31 -24.57 30.89
C ALA A 115 -8.36 -24.20 29.82
N TYR A 116 -8.07 -23.19 28.97
CA TYR A 116 -8.90 -22.70 27.87
C TYR A 116 -8.26 -22.92 26.50
N ASP A 117 -7.33 -23.87 26.38
CA ASP A 117 -6.76 -24.35 25.10
C ASP A 117 -7.81 -25.03 24.22
N VAL A 118 -8.77 -24.23 23.74
CA VAL A 118 -9.48 -24.49 22.50
C VAL A 118 -8.90 -23.48 21.51
N VAL A 119 -7.72 -23.81 20.98
CA VAL A 119 -7.21 -23.19 19.76
C VAL A 119 -8.29 -23.41 18.69
N PRO A 120 -9.01 -22.37 18.22
CA PRO A 120 -9.88 -22.54 17.06
C PRO A 120 -8.96 -22.93 15.90
N PRO A 121 -9.26 -24.03 15.18
CA PRO A 121 -8.43 -24.48 14.08
C PRO A 121 -8.12 -23.34 13.12
N TYR A 122 -6.84 -23.08 12.90
CA TYR A 122 -6.37 -22.20 11.85
C TYR A 122 -6.96 -22.67 10.49
N ASP A 123 -7.35 -21.72 9.66
CA ASP A 123 -7.93 -21.90 8.31
C ASP A 123 -9.35 -22.48 8.21
N GLN A 124 -10.33 -21.69 8.63
CA GLN A 124 -11.54 -21.51 7.82
C GLN A 124 -11.72 -20.03 7.52
N ALA A 125 -11.24 -19.60 6.35
CA ALA A 125 -11.55 -18.30 5.78
C ALA A 125 -13.06 -18.19 5.55
N LYS A 126 -13.78 -17.74 6.57
CA LYS A 126 -15.16 -17.31 6.46
C LYS A 126 -15.16 -15.79 6.52
N ALA A 127 -14.88 -15.18 5.36
CA ALA A 127 -15.17 -13.76 5.16
C ALA A 127 -16.66 -13.54 5.48
N LEU A 128 -16.95 -12.60 6.39
CA LEU A 128 -18.09 -11.67 6.38
C LEU A 128 -18.37 -11.13 7.80
N GLY A 129 -17.87 -9.91 8.06
CA GLY A 129 -18.60 -8.85 8.77
C GLY A 129 -19.31 -9.19 10.07
N LYS A 130 -18.63 -9.81 11.04
CA LYS A 130 -19.14 -9.88 12.42
C LYS A 130 -18.36 -8.93 13.30
N SER A 131 -18.81 -7.68 13.37
CA SER A 131 -18.30 -6.66 14.30
C SER A 131 -18.18 -7.17 15.74
N ASN A 132 -19.04 -8.11 16.16
CA ASN A 132 -19.01 -8.72 17.49
C ASN A 132 -17.75 -9.57 17.76
N ILE A 133 -17.13 -10.16 16.73
CA ILE A 133 -15.89 -10.95 16.89
C ILE A 133 -14.74 -10.01 17.19
N ASP A 134 -14.65 -8.89 16.48
CA ASP A 134 -13.59 -7.90 16.66
C ASP A 134 -13.66 -7.26 18.05
N VAL A 135 -14.86 -6.98 18.57
CA VAL A 135 -15.02 -6.44 19.94
C VAL A 135 -14.42 -7.37 21.00
N GLY A 136 -14.65 -8.69 20.88
CA GLY A 136 -14.10 -9.67 21.83
C GLY A 136 -12.57 -9.78 21.74
N ARG A 137 -12.02 -9.70 20.52
CA ARG A 137 -10.56 -9.72 20.28
C ARG A 137 -9.88 -8.47 20.81
N ILE A 138 -10.45 -7.29 20.52
CA ILE A 138 -9.96 -6.00 21.01
C ILE A 138 -9.97 -5.98 22.54
N ALA A 139 -11.06 -6.46 23.17
CA ALA A 139 -11.13 -6.58 24.63
C ALA A 139 -10.09 -7.56 25.22
N ALA A 140 -9.68 -8.57 24.46
CA ALA A 140 -8.61 -9.50 24.82
C ALA A 140 -7.20 -8.97 24.49
N GLY A 141 -7.06 -7.75 23.98
CA GLY A 141 -5.78 -7.16 23.60
C GLY A 141 -5.20 -7.69 22.28
N LEU A 142 -5.98 -8.43 21.49
CA LEU A 142 -5.53 -9.02 20.22
C LEU A 142 -5.78 -8.05 19.04
N PRO A 143 -5.04 -8.18 17.93
CA PRO A 143 -5.32 -7.43 16.72
C PRO A 143 -6.73 -7.70 16.17
N CYS A 144 -7.35 -6.64 15.68
CA CYS A 144 -8.65 -6.65 15.03
C CYS A 144 -8.62 -7.46 13.73
N GLY A 145 -9.79 -7.99 13.32
CA GLY A 145 -9.90 -8.88 12.18
C GLY A 145 -9.41 -10.29 12.50
N SER A 146 -9.22 -11.09 11.46
CA SER A 146 -8.66 -12.45 11.59
C SER A 146 -7.13 -12.47 11.66
N GLU A 147 -6.48 -11.33 11.95
CA GLU A 147 -5.02 -11.19 12.06
C GLU A 147 -4.56 -11.47 13.51
N GLY A 148 -3.54 -12.32 13.70
CA GLY A 148 -2.81 -12.46 14.97
C GLY A 148 -1.49 -11.67 14.96
N PHE A 149 -0.79 -11.54 16.11
CA PHE A 149 0.41 -10.69 16.16
C PHE A 149 1.52 -11.16 15.20
N LEU A 150 1.65 -12.46 14.95
CA LEU A 150 2.61 -12.98 13.97
C LEU A 150 2.31 -12.51 12.54
N LEU A 151 1.04 -12.47 12.14
CA LEU A 151 0.63 -11.98 10.83
C LEU A 151 0.80 -10.46 10.72
N MET A 152 0.43 -9.73 11.78
CA MET A 152 0.65 -8.29 11.89
C MET A 152 2.15 -7.95 11.76
N LEU A 153 3.02 -8.71 12.44
CA LEU A 153 4.47 -8.57 12.34
C LEU A 153 4.96 -8.85 10.91
N ALA A 154 4.44 -9.89 10.26
CA ALA A 154 4.81 -10.21 8.88
C ALA A 154 4.44 -9.07 7.91
N ARG A 155 3.26 -8.45 8.10
CA ARG A 155 2.82 -7.27 7.35
C ARG A 155 3.78 -6.09 7.55
N TRP A 156 4.05 -5.70 8.80
CA TRP A 156 4.94 -4.57 9.10
C TRP A 156 6.40 -4.81 8.64
N ARG A 157 6.93 -6.03 8.78
CA ARG A 157 8.26 -6.39 8.25
C ARG A 157 8.33 -6.34 6.73
N LYS A 158 7.25 -6.70 6.04
CA LYS A 158 7.19 -6.59 4.59
C LYS A 158 7.30 -5.12 4.19
N LEU A 159 6.48 -4.25 4.78
CA LEU A 159 6.52 -2.81 4.53
C LEU A 159 7.90 -2.22 4.83
N GLU A 160 8.52 -2.59 5.95
CA GLU A 160 9.87 -2.13 6.30
C GLU A 160 10.91 -2.47 5.23
N ARG A 161 10.93 -3.73 4.76
CA ARG A 161 11.90 -4.17 3.74
C ARG A 161 11.63 -3.59 2.36
N ASP A 162 10.36 -3.50 2.00
CA ASP A 162 9.96 -3.08 0.65
C ASP A 162 10.14 -1.57 0.53
N LEU A 163 9.88 -0.79 1.60
CA LEU A 163 10.02 0.67 1.61
C LEU A 163 11.46 1.15 1.44
N TYR A 164 12.44 0.47 2.04
CA TYR A 164 13.83 0.95 2.04
C TYR A 164 14.86 -0.17 1.94
N ASN A 165 15.70 -0.09 0.90
CA ASN A 165 16.80 -1.00 0.67
C ASN A 165 18.09 -0.48 1.30
N GLU A 166 18.40 -0.94 2.51
CA GLU A 166 19.61 -0.54 3.24
C GLU A 166 20.92 -0.81 2.48
N ARG A 167 20.97 -1.89 1.68
CA ARG A 167 22.19 -2.25 0.95
C ARG A 167 22.50 -1.29 -0.20
N ARG A 168 21.46 -0.67 -0.76
CA ARG A 168 21.55 0.23 -1.91
C ARG A 168 21.28 1.69 -1.55
N ASP A 169 20.97 1.97 -0.29
CA ASP A 169 20.58 3.30 0.20
C ASP A 169 19.50 3.93 -0.70
N ARG A 170 18.44 3.16 -0.96
CA ARG A 170 17.39 3.53 -1.92
C ARG A 170 16.00 3.29 -1.35
N PHE A 171 15.16 4.31 -1.45
CA PHE A 171 13.74 4.25 -1.11
C PHE A 171 12.91 3.72 -2.29
N ASP A 172 11.91 2.90 -1.97
CA ASP A 172 10.84 2.55 -2.89
C ASP A 172 9.58 3.33 -2.54
N ILE A 173 9.42 4.49 -3.18
CA ILE A 173 8.29 5.39 -2.95
C ILE A 173 6.93 4.76 -3.33
N THR A 174 6.93 3.67 -4.11
CA THR A 174 5.69 2.97 -4.48
C THR A 174 5.02 2.30 -3.27
N GLN A 175 5.76 2.11 -2.17
CA GLN A 175 5.27 1.50 -0.95
C GLN A 175 4.61 2.51 0.02
N ILE A 176 4.73 3.82 -0.24
CA ILE A 176 4.16 4.87 0.61
C ILE A 176 2.63 4.71 0.78
N PRO A 177 1.84 4.44 -0.28
CA PRO A 177 0.41 4.17 -0.14
C PRO A 177 0.09 2.99 0.78
N ASP A 178 0.83 1.88 0.64
CA ASP A 178 0.63 0.67 1.45
C ASP A 178 0.95 0.92 2.94
N VAL A 179 1.98 1.74 3.21
CA VAL A 179 2.32 2.19 4.56
C VAL A 179 1.21 3.07 5.12
N TYR A 180 0.73 4.07 4.37
CA TYR A 180 -0.37 4.93 4.78
C TYR A 180 -1.64 4.13 5.12
N ASP A 181 -2.06 3.22 4.24
CA ASP A 181 -3.25 2.40 4.44
C ASP A 181 -3.12 1.50 5.67
N SER A 182 -1.93 0.91 5.88
CA SER A 182 -1.65 0.10 7.08
C SER A 182 -1.70 0.93 8.36
N CYS A 183 -1.15 2.14 8.36
CA CYS A 183 -1.22 3.05 9.51
C CYS A 183 -2.66 3.43 9.82
N LYS A 184 -3.41 3.82 8.79
CA LYS A 184 -4.81 4.22 8.92
C LYS A 184 -5.66 3.09 9.48
N TYR A 185 -5.47 1.88 8.95
CA TYR A 185 -6.14 0.69 9.46
C TYR A 185 -5.83 0.45 10.94
N ASP A 186 -4.54 0.45 11.31
CA ASP A 186 -4.12 0.17 12.68
C ASP A 186 -4.56 1.28 13.66
N LEU A 187 -4.60 2.55 13.25
CA LEU A 187 -5.16 3.63 14.08
C LEU A 187 -6.67 3.48 14.31
N LEU A 188 -7.41 3.06 13.29
CA LEU A 188 -8.88 2.91 13.38
C LEU A 188 -9.30 1.66 14.15
N HIS A 189 -8.57 0.55 13.96
CA HIS A 189 -8.99 -0.77 14.41
C HIS A 189 -8.12 -1.36 15.52
N ASN A 190 -6.87 -0.91 15.62
CA ASN A 190 -5.86 -1.46 16.54
C ASN A 190 -5.31 -0.41 17.52
N SER A 191 -6.02 0.70 17.74
CA SER A 191 -5.59 1.75 18.67
C SER A 191 -5.42 1.27 20.12
N HIS A 192 -6.10 0.20 20.52
CA HIS A 192 -5.96 -0.44 21.82
C HIS A 192 -4.58 -1.08 22.04
N LEU A 193 -3.81 -1.34 20.97
CA LEU A 193 -2.45 -1.86 21.06
C LEU A 193 -1.43 -0.78 21.48
N ASP A 194 -1.83 0.50 21.47
CA ASP A 194 -1.02 1.64 21.94
C ASP A 194 0.40 1.72 21.34
N LEU A 195 0.50 1.42 20.03
CA LEU A 195 1.75 1.43 19.28
C LEU A 195 2.31 2.86 19.20
N LYS A 196 3.41 3.10 19.91
CA LYS A 196 4.05 4.42 20.00
C LYS A 196 4.69 4.80 18.68
N GLY A 197 4.46 6.00 18.18
CA GLY A 197 4.97 6.38 16.86
C GLY A 197 3.96 6.23 15.74
N LEU A 198 2.83 5.54 15.95
CA LEU A 198 1.89 5.21 14.88
C LEU A 198 1.14 6.44 14.36
N ASP A 199 0.78 7.38 15.24
CA ASP A 199 0.11 8.61 14.82
C ASP A 199 1.09 9.57 14.11
N GLU A 200 2.35 9.63 14.54
CA GLU A 200 3.38 10.37 13.81
C GLU A 200 3.67 9.72 12.47
N LEU A 201 3.76 8.38 12.42
CA LEU A 201 3.96 7.63 11.18
C LEU A 201 2.83 7.90 10.19
N PHE A 202 1.58 7.87 10.65
CA PHE A 202 0.42 8.19 9.82
C PHE A 202 0.49 9.59 9.23
N LYS A 203 0.88 10.61 10.02
CA LYS A 203 1.01 12.00 9.55
C LYS A 203 2.07 12.10 8.45
N VAL A 204 3.25 11.51 8.66
CA VAL A 204 4.34 11.52 7.66
C VAL A 204 3.94 10.74 6.41
N ALA A 205 3.34 9.56 6.57
CA ALA A 205 2.87 8.74 5.45
C ALA A 205 1.79 9.44 4.64
N GLN A 206 0.84 10.11 5.31
CA GLN A 206 -0.23 10.87 4.65
C GLN A 206 0.35 12.04 3.83
N LEU A 207 1.26 12.83 4.42
CA LEU A 207 1.91 13.95 3.73
C LEU A 207 2.61 13.51 2.44
N LEU A 208 3.27 12.36 2.45
CA LEU A 208 3.92 11.81 1.28
C LEU A 208 2.92 11.16 0.30
N ALA A 209 1.91 10.46 0.82
CA ALA A 209 0.89 9.78 0.01
C ALA A 209 0.04 10.76 -0.79
N ASP A 210 -0.31 11.92 -0.23
CA ASP A 210 -1.07 12.96 -0.93
C ASP A 210 -0.35 13.49 -2.19
N GLY A 211 0.98 13.34 -2.27
CA GLY A 211 1.77 13.69 -3.45
C GLY A 211 2.09 12.53 -4.40
N VAL A 212 1.98 11.28 -3.94
CA VAL A 212 2.24 10.07 -4.73
C VAL A 212 0.94 9.51 -5.34
N ILE A 213 -0.20 9.74 -4.69
CA ILE A 213 -1.52 9.26 -5.11
C ILE A 213 -2.25 10.41 -5.83
N PRO A 214 -2.61 10.27 -7.11
CA PRO A 214 -3.40 11.28 -7.81
C PRO A 214 -4.79 11.45 -7.16
N ASN A 215 -5.22 12.70 -6.94
CA ASN A 215 -6.57 13.06 -6.49
C ASN A 215 -7.60 13.08 -7.63
#